data_AF-A0A7C4JKG5-F1
#
_entry.id   AF-A0A7C4JKG5-F1
#
_cell.length_a   1.000
_cell.length_b   1.000
_cell.length_c   1.000
_cell.angle_alpha   90.00
_cell.angle_beta   90.00
_cell.angle_gamma   90.00
#
_symmetry.space_group_name_H-M   'P 1'
#
loop_
_entity.id
_entity.type
_entity.pdbx_description
1 polymer ?
#
loop_
_entity_poly.entity_id
_entity_poly.type
_entity_poly.pdbx_seq_one_letter_code
_entity_poly.pdbx_strand_id
1 'polypeptide(L)'
;MKKFIRRYIMIKGKFAELILAGKKTTTIRLGRVVPKSNEVIIHSNGRPIAEAKIKNVTYKKIKELTDEDAKKDGYSSLQELLNDLKNIYKTDLDINIEVTVIEFEVIKRFDEIDVKDIYLGFSPHTIAVLANRYLRDILSKDERNVVNHMLRYKNIRITTIKMFGSLNKRWVTRNILRRLLAKLMDKGVINIDQGVLEKLATVSIFWRRYLRKKIGANTSYEYQQGTLP
;
A
#
# COMPACT_ATOMS: atom_id res chain seq x y z
N MET A 1 7.25 -20.58 18.30
CA MET A 1 6.30 -20.71 17.16
C MET A 1 6.62 -19.66 16.11
N LYS A 2 6.73 -20.04 14.82
CA LYS A 2 7.01 -19.09 13.72
C LYS A 2 5.75 -18.32 13.35
N LYS A 3 5.86 -16.98 13.27
CA LYS A 3 4.79 -16.09 12.78
C LYS A 3 5.09 -15.73 11.32
N PHE A 4 4.04 -15.58 10.50
CA PHE A 4 4.20 -15.21 9.10
C PHE A 4 3.62 -13.83 8.83
N ILE A 5 4.37 -12.97 8.15
CA ILE A 5 3.79 -11.77 7.54
C ILE A 5 3.51 -12.06 6.06
N ARG A 6 2.34 -11.63 5.60
CA ARG A 6 1.94 -11.77 4.19
C ARG A 6 2.38 -10.52 3.42
N ARG A 7 1.42 -9.82 2.80
CA ARG A 7 1.68 -8.70 1.89
C ARG A 7 1.55 -7.33 2.55
N TYR A 8 1.31 -7.28 3.86
CA TYR A 8 1.04 -6.04 4.57
C TYR A 8 1.92 -5.94 5.82
N ILE A 9 2.59 -4.80 5.97
CA ILE A 9 3.28 -4.43 7.20
C ILE A 9 2.54 -3.27 7.82
N MET A 10 2.00 -3.48 9.01
CA MET A 10 1.37 -2.43 9.81
C MET A 10 2.45 -1.71 10.61
N ILE A 11 2.46 -0.38 10.54
CA ILE A 11 3.40 0.52 11.20
C ILE A 11 2.61 1.59 11.97
N LYS A 12 3.14 2.05 13.11
CA LYS A 12 2.56 3.14 13.89
C LYS A 12 2.61 4.46 13.11
N GLY A 13 1.60 5.31 13.32
CA GLY A 13 1.45 6.62 12.70
C GLY A 13 2.71 7.47 12.72
N LYS A 14 3.36 7.57 13.89
CA LYS A 14 4.56 8.39 14.13
C LYS A 14 5.73 8.09 13.19
N PHE A 15 5.75 6.92 12.56
CA PHE A 15 6.82 6.47 11.68
C PHE A 15 6.52 6.65 10.18
N ALA A 16 5.33 7.14 9.81
CA ALA A 16 4.96 7.28 8.39
C ALA A 16 5.97 8.14 7.62
N GLU A 17 6.23 9.35 8.11
CA GLU A 17 7.15 10.29 7.45
C GLU A 17 8.59 9.79 7.41
N LEU A 18 9.05 9.08 8.45
CA LEU A 18 10.39 8.50 8.45
C LEU A 18 10.56 7.42 7.37
N ILE A 19 9.52 6.63 7.12
CA ILE A 19 9.53 5.63 6.04
C ILE A 19 9.50 6.31 4.68
N LEU A 20 8.61 7.28 4.49
CA LEU A 20 8.48 8.00 3.23
C LEU A 20 9.74 8.80 2.87
N ALA A 21 10.44 9.32 3.88
CA ALA A 21 11.73 10.00 3.73
C ALA A 21 12.93 9.05 3.61
N GLY A 22 12.72 7.73 3.63
CA GLY A 22 13.80 6.73 3.55
C GLY A 22 14.72 6.65 4.78
N LYS A 23 14.34 7.30 5.89
CA LYS A 23 15.11 7.29 7.15
C LYS A 23 14.89 6.01 7.96
N LYS A 24 13.66 5.50 7.97
CA LYS A 24 13.29 4.23 8.61
C LYS A 24 13.28 3.13 7.55
N THR A 25 14.28 2.26 7.60
CA THR A 25 14.53 1.20 6.62
C THR A 25 14.37 -0.20 7.19
N THR A 26 14.12 -0.32 8.50
CA THR A 26 13.87 -1.61 9.15
C THR A 26 12.61 -1.60 10.01
N THR A 27 12.14 -2.80 10.35
CA THR A 27 11.13 -3.02 11.38
C THR A 27 11.52 -4.21 12.25
N ILE A 28 11.56 -4.00 13.57
CA ILE A 28 11.89 -5.05 14.53
C ILE A 28 10.60 -5.64 15.12
N ARG A 29 10.50 -6.97 15.14
CA ARG A 29 9.33 -7.70 15.64
C ARG A 29 9.73 -8.76 16.65
N LEU A 30 8.91 -8.96 17.68
CA LEU A 30 9.16 -9.96 18.71
C LEU A 30 8.95 -11.39 18.17
N GLY A 31 9.90 -12.26 18.45
CA GLY A 31 9.94 -13.65 18.02
C GLY A 31 10.32 -13.81 16.54
N ARG A 32 10.20 -15.06 16.06
CA ARG A 32 10.52 -15.44 14.68
C ARG A 32 9.42 -15.07 13.70
N VAL A 33 9.66 -14.07 12.86
CA VAL A 33 8.74 -13.59 11.84
C VAL A 33 9.29 -13.88 10.45
N VAL A 34 8.51 -14.57 9.62
CA VAL A 34 8.91 -14.97 8.26
C VAL A 34 8.01 -14.30 7.22
N PRO A 35 8.55 -13.42 6.36
CA PRO A 35 7.79 -12.88 5.24
C PRO A 35 7.48 -13.95 4.18
N LYS A 36 6.23 -13.99 3.71
CA LYS A 36 5.80 -14.86 2.61
C LYS A 36 5.85 -14.18 1.23
N SER A 37 6.29 -12.93 1.19
CA SER A 37 6.41 -12.13 -0.04
C SER A 37 7.60 -11.22 0.10
N ASN A 38 8.35 -11.04 -0.98
CA ASN A 38 9.46 -10.08 -1.04
C ASN A 38 8.96 -8.65 -1.26
N GLU A 39 7.70 -8.48 -1.70
CA GLU A 39 7.05 -7.18 -1.88
C GLU A 39 5.88 -7.07 -0.90
N VAL A 40 5.77 -5.92 -0.23
CA VAL A 40 4.77 -5.64 0.79
C VAL A 40 4.22 -4.23 0.63
N ILE A 41 2.99 -4.03 1.10
CA ILE A 41 2.39 -2.70 1.23
C ILE A 41 2.51 -2.26 2.69
N ILE A 42 3.21 -1.16 2.91
CA ILE A 42 3.33 -0.53 4.23
C ILE A 42 2.06 0.25 4.51
N HIS A 43 1.47 0.01 5.68
CA HIS A 43 0.29 0.70 6.17
C HIS A 43 0.63 1.50 7.41
N SER A 44 0.14 2.73 7.47
CA SER A 44 0.23 3.60 8.65
C SER A 44 -1.03 4.45 8.75
N ASN A 45 -1.46 4.79 9.97
CA ASN A 45 -2.71 5.52 10.22
C ASN A 45 -3.93 4.94 9.49
N GLY A 46 -4.05 3.60 9.46
CA GLY A 46 -5.18 2.91 8.84
C GLY A 46 -5.18 2.85 7.30
N ARG A 47 -4.22 3.48 6.62
CA ARG A 47 -4.15 3.56 5.15
C ARG A 47 -2.82 3.05 4.58
N PRO A 48 -2.77 2.60 3.32
CA PRO A 48 -1.50 2.28 2.67
C PRO A 48 -0.72 3.56 2.37
N ILE A 49 0.59 3.54 2.57
CA ILE A 49 1.45 4.71 2.33
C ILE A 49 2.55 4.44 1.28
N ALA A 50 2.97 3.19 1.12
CA ALA A 50 4.02 2.82 0.20
C ALA A 50 3.99 1.32 -0.17
N GLU A 51 4.54 1.00 -1.32
CA GLU A 51 5.01 -0.34 -1.67
C GLU A 51 6.51 -0.44 -1.36
N ALA A 52 6.92 -1.53 -0.75
CA ALA A 52 8.30 -1.77 -0.34
C ALA A 52 8.76 -3.19 -0.68
N LYS A 53 10.05 -3.33 -0.93
CA LYS A 53 10.74 -4.60 -1.15
C LYS A 53 11.51 -4.98 0.11
N ILE A 54 11.28 -6.18 0.62
CA ILE A 54 12.07 -6.77 1.70
C ILE A 54 13.44 -7.14 1.13
N LYS A 55 14.49 -6.62 1.76
CA LYS A 55 15.88 -6.79 1.35
C LYS A 55 16.56 -7.90 2.13
N ASN A 56 16.32 -7.95 3.44
CA ASN A 56 16.93 -8.92 4.34
C ASN A 56 16.01 -9.22 5.54
N VAL A 57 16.19 -10.41 6.12
CA VAL A 57 15.52 -10.84 7.35
C VAL A 57 16.54 -11.50 8.26
N THR A 58 16.86 -10.83 9.36
CA THR A 58 17.85 -11.31 10.34
C THR A 58 17.16 -11.62 11.66
N TYR A 59 17.57 -12.72 12.29
CA TYR A 59 17.13 -13.07 13.63
C TYR A 59 18.22 -12.70 14.62
N LYS A 60 17.84 -11.99 15.68
CA LYS A 60 18.72 -11.56 16.76
C LYS A 60 18.09 -11.90 18.10
N LYS A 61 18.87 -11.88 19.17
CA LYS A 61 18.37 -11.78 20.54
C LYS A 61 18.24 -10.31 20.95
N ILE A 62 17.43 -10.01 21.96
CA ILE A 62 17.30 -8.64 22.52
C ILE A 62 18.68 -8.07 22.87
N LYS A 63 19.56 -8.86 23.50
CA LYS A 63 20.92 -8.45 23.84
C LYS A 63 21.85 -8.13 22.66
N GLU A 64 21.47 -8.52 21.45
CA GLU A 64 22.24 -8.31 20.22
C GLU A 64 21.74 -7.08 19.43
N LEU A 65 20.68 -6.42 19.92
CA LEU A 65 20.21 -5.16 19.36
C LEU A 65 21.15 -4.02 19.77
N THR A 66 21.41 -3.13 18.83
CA THR A 66 22.27 -1.96 18.99
C THR A 66 21.49 -0.66 18.78
N ASP A 67 22.08 0.48 19.16
CA ASP A 67 21.50 1.79 18.83
C ASP A 67 21.37 2.01 17.31
N GLU A 68 22.26 1.42 16.51
CA GLU A 68 22.17 1.46 15.05
C GLU A 68 20.90 0.72 14.55
N ASP A 69 20.57 -0.43 15.14
CA ASP A 69 19.32 -1.14 14.83
C ASP A 69 18.10 -0.27 15.19
N ALA A 70 18.12 0.37 16.36
CA ALA A 70 17.05 1.25 16.80
C ALA A 70 16.86 2.47 15.89
N LYS A 71 17.96 3.12 15.48
CA LYS A 71 17.94 4.25 14.54
C LYS A 71 17.36 3.85 13.19
N LYS A 72 17.76 2.70 12.64
CA LYS A 72 17.19 2.17 11.38
C LYS A 72 15.71 1.79 11.52
N ASP A 73 15.27 1.41 12.72
CA ASP A 73 13.86 1.18 13.06
C ASP A 73 13.12 2.49 13.40
N GLY A 74 13.76 3.65 13.23
CA GLY A 74 13.16 4.98 13.39
C GLY A 74 13.04 5.45 14.84
N TYR A 75 13.72 4.80 15.78
CA TYR A 75 13.80 5.22 17.18
C TYR A 75 15.06 6.06 17.43
N SER A 76 15.03 6.89 18.47
CA SER A 76 16.18 7.72 18.86
C SER A 76 17.29 6.94 19.56
N SER A 77 16.93 5.84 20.24
CA SER A 77 17.83 5.01 21.04
C SER A 77 17.31 3.58 21.18
N LEU A 78 18.20 2.66 21.56
CA LEU A 78 17.85 1.29 21.91
C LEU A 78 16.85 1.23 23.06
N GLN A 79 17.00 2.10 24.07
CA GLN A 79 16.08 2.15 25.21
C GLN A 79 14.65 2.52 24.77
N GLU A 80 14.49 3.50 23.86
CA GLU A 80 13.17 3.88 23.32
C GLU A 80 12.53 2.70 22.57
N LEU A 81 13.31 2.00 21.74
CA LEU A 81 12.86 0.81 21.01
C LEU A 81 12.37 -0.28 21.97
N LEU A 82 13.17 -0.63 22.99
CA LEU A 82 12.83 -1.70 23.95
C LEU A 82 11.58 -1.35 24.76
N ASN A 83 11.45 -0.09 25.21
CA ASN A 83 10.25 0.37 25.90
C ASN A 83 9.00 0.25 25.00
N ASP A 84 9.12 0.62 23.73
CA ASP A 84 7.99 0.53 22.81
C ASP A 84 7.63 -0.93 22.47
N LEU A 85 8.62 -1.82 22.32
CA LEU A 85 8.40 -3.26 22.17
C LEU A 85 7.66 -3.85 23.39
N LYS A 86 8.10 -3.55 24.61
CA LYS A 86 7.44 -3.95 25.86
C LYS A 86 5.97 -3.49 25.87
N ASN A 87 5.73 -2.24 25.47
CA ASN A 87 4.39 -1.66 25.42
C ASN A 87 3.48 -2.26 24.36
N ILE A 88 4.02 -2.62 23.19
CA ILE A 88 3.26 -3.23 22.08
C ILE A 88 2.88 -4.67 22.41
N TYR A 89 3.84 -5.46 22.92
CA TYR A 89 3.63 -6.89 23.16
C TYR A 89 3.13 -7.21 24.56
N LYS A 90 3.03 -6.20 25.45
CA LYS A 90 2.53 -6.34 26.83
C LYS A 90 3.26 -7.45 27.59
N THR A 91 4.58 -7.51 27.42
CA THR A 91 5.45 -8.52 28.03
C THR A 91 6.78 -7.91 28.39
N ASP A 92 7.39 -8.41 29.47
CA ASP A 92 8.78 -8.13 29.76
C ASP A 92 9.69 -8.72 28.66
N LEU A 93 10.83 -8.07 28.46
CA LEU A 93 11.81 -8.42 27.43
C LEU A 93 13.03 -9.06 28.09
N ASP A 94 13.01 -10.38 28.24
CA ASP A 94 14.21 -11.13 28.59
C ASP A 94 15.28 -10.98 27.50
N ILE A 95 16.54 -10.86 27.92
CA ILE A 95 17.69 -10.57 27.04
C ILE A 95 17.93 -11.64 25.97
N ASN A 96 17.46 -12.88 26.19
CA ASN A 96 17.62 -14.00 25.28
C ASN A 96 16.42 -14.19 24.35
N ILE A 97 15.37 -13.38 24.48
CA ILE A 97 14.22 -13.43 23.57
C ILE A 97 14.69 -13.13 22.15
N GLU A 98 14.26 -13.98 21.21
CA GLU A 98 14.50 -13.77 19.79
C GLU A 98 13.61 -12.63 19.26
N VAL A 99 14.19 -11.81 18.39
CA VAL A 99 13.53 -10.79 17.58
C VAL A 99 13.89 -10.98 16.12
N THR A 100 13.01 -10.52 15.23
CA THR A 100 13.26 -10.47 13.80
C THR A 100 13.45 -9.03 13.37
N VAL A 101 14.59 -8.74 12.75
CA VAL A 101 14.86 -7.48 12.04
C VAL A 101 14.51 -7.70 10.58
N ILE A 102 13.53 -6.95 10.06
CA ILE A 102 13.14 -6.99 8.66
C ILE A 102 13.59 -5.71 8.00
N GLU A 103 14.55 -5.81 7.09
CA GLU A 103 15.04 -4.69 6.28
C GLU A 103 14.19 -4.57 5.01
N PHE A 104 13.82 -3.33 4.68
CA PHE A 104 13.02 -3.03 3.51
C PHE A 104 13.46 -1.73 2.83
N GLU A 105 13.15 -1.65 1.55
CA GLU A 105 13.38 -0.49 0.69
C GLU A 105 12.04 -0.05 0.11
N VAL A 106 11.70 1.23 0.24
CA VAL A 106 10.50 1.79 -0.39
C VAL A 106 10.74 1.85 -1.90
N ILE A 107 9.92 1.14 -2.67
CA ILE A 107 10.02 1.12 -4.14
C ILE A 107 9.03 2.08 -4.80
N LYS A 108 7.92 2.38 -4.12
CA LYS A 108 6.93 3.34 -4.60
C LYS A 108 6.20 3.99 -3.44
N ARG A 109 6.26 5.31 -3.34
CA ARG A 109 5.40 6.07 -2.42
C ARG A 109 4.04 6.28 -3.07
N PHE A 110 2.97 6.26 -2.27
CA PHE A 110 1.61 6.37 -2.80
C PHE A 110 1.14 7.82 -2.95
N ASP A 111 1.91 8.78 -2.42
CA ASP A 111 1.75 10.21 -2.63
C ASP A 111 2.51 10.73 -3.87
N GLU A 112 3.41 9.92 -4.43
CA GLU A 112 4.14 10.23 -5.65
C GLU A 112 3.30 9.78 -6.86
N ILE A 113 2.74 10.73 -7.60
CA ILE A 113 1.85 10.46 -8.73
C ILE A 113 2.55 10.75 -10.06
N ASP A 114 2.59 9.76 -10.96
CA ASP A 114 3.05 9.94 -12.33
C ASP A 114 1.87 10.19 -13.27
N VAL A 115 1.64 11.44 -13.65
CA VAL A 115 0.53 11.83 -14.54
C VAL A 115 0.66 11.32 -15.98
N LYS A 116 1.86 10.90 -16.39
CA LYS A 116 2.10 10.35 -17.74
C LYS A 116 1.77 8.86 -17.81
N ASP A 117 1.79 8.17 -16.67
CA ASP A 117 1.43 6.77 -16.59
C ASP A 117 -0.08 6.56 -16.41
N ILE A 118 -0.65 5.60 -17.14
CA ILE A 118 -2.10 5.35 -17.13
C ILE A 118 -2.62 4.80 -15.79
N TYR A 119 -1.73 4.34 -14.94
CA TYR A 119 -1.98 3.84 -13.59
C TYR A 119 -1.36 4.76 -12.54
N LEU A 120 -0.99 5.98 -12.89
CA LEU A 120 -0.50 6.99 -11.96
C LEU A 120 0.82 6.59 -11.27
N GLY A 121 1.60 5.72 -11.90
CA GLY A 121 2.83 5.16 -11.35
C GLY A 121 2.61 3.91 -10.49
N PHE A 122 1.36 3.44 -10.33
CA PHE A 122 1.07 2.18 -9.65
C PHE A 122 1.19 0.99 -10.60
N SER A 123 1.80 -0.10 -10.13
CA SER A 123 1.78 -1.33 -10.93
C SER A 123 0.35 -1.92 -11.01
N PRO A 124 -0.01 -2.61 -12.12
CA PRO A 124 -1.25 -3.38 -12.20
C PRO A 124 -1.47 -4.34 -11.03
N HIS A 125 -0.39 -4.96 -10.56
CA HIS A 125 -0.40 -5.87 -9.43
C HIS A 125 -0.73 -5.14 -8.13
N THR A 126 -0.14 -3.97 -7.89
CA THR A 126 -0.39 -3.13 -6.72
C THR A 126 -1.84 -2.67 -6.67
N ILE A 127 -2.41 -2.23 -7.80
CA ILE A 127 -3.84 -1.90 -7.89
C ILE A 127 -4.70 -3.11 -7.49
N ALA A 128 -4.39 -4.31 -7.99
CA ALA A 128 -5.12 -5.51 -7.64
C ALA A 128 -4.97 -5.87 -6.14
N VAL A 129 -3.78 -5.68 -5.55
CA VAL A 129 -3.53 -5.91 -4.11
C VAL A 129 -4.45 -5.02 -3.26
N LEU A 130 -4.52 -3.73 -3.61
CA LEU A 130 -5.34 -2.76 -2.90
C LEU A 130 -6.82 -3.01 -3.12
N ALA A 131 -7.24 -3.26 -4.36
CA ALA A 131 -8.63 -3.55 -4.70
C ALA A 131 -9.14 -4.80 -3.95
N ASN A 132 -8.33 -5.87 -3.87
CA ASN A 132 -8.69 -7.07 -3.12
C ASN A 132 -8.87 -6.85 -1.62
N ARG A 133 -8.19 -5.85 -1.05
CA ARG A 133 -8.27 -5.49 0.37
C ARG A 133 -9.44 -4.55 0.66
N TYR A 134 -9.61 -3.51 -0.16
CA TYR A 134 -10.48 -2.38 0.16
C TYR A 134 -11.82 -2.35 -0.58
N LEU A 135 -11.91 -3.08 -1.69
CA LEU A 135 -13.07 -3.04 -2.59
C LEU A 135 -13.77 -4.40 -2.73
N ARG A 136 -13.34 -5.44 -2.02
CA ARG A 136 -13.75 -6.84 -2.20
C ARG A 136 -15.27 -7.03 -2.36
N ASP A 137 -16.03 -6.32 -1.54
CA ASP A 137 -17.48 -6.48 -1.42
C ASP A 137 -18.25 -5.73 -2.51
N ILE A 138 -17.58 -4.84 -3.25
CA ILE A 138 -18.17 -4.02 -4.33
C ILE A 138 -17.55 -4.32 -5.71
N LEU A 139 -16.73 -5.38 -5.81
CA LEU A 139 -16.18 -5.84 -7.08
C LEU A 139 -17.25 -6.59 -7.87
N SER A 140 -17.41 -6.24 -9.16
CA SER A 140 -18.17 -7.09 -10.08
C SER A 140 -17.46 -8.44 -10.30
N LYS A 141 -18.17 -9.42 -10.88
CA LYS A 141 -17.60 -10.74 -11.22
C LYS A 141 -16.33 -10.60 -12.09
N ASP A 142 -16.39 -9.76 -13.12
CA ASP A 142 -15.24 -9.53 -14.02
C ASP A 142 -14.09 -8.81 -13.33
N GLU A 143 -14.38 -7.82 -12.48
CA GLU A 143 -13.37 -7.12 -11.69
C GLU A 143 -12.66 -8.09 -10.73
N ARG A 144 -13.43 -8.94 -10.03
CA ARG A 144 -12.91 -9.97 -9.13
C ARG A 144 -12.04 -10.97 -9.90
N ASN A 145 -12.43 -11.36 -11.11
CA ASN A 145 -11.64 -12.24 -11.96
C ASN A 145 -10.31 -11.59 -12.39
N VAL A 146 -10.32 -10.32 -12.83
CA VAL A 146 -9.09 -9.56 -13.14
C VAL A 146 -8.19 -9.51 -11.91
N VAL A 147 -8.74 -9.14 -10.75
CA VAL A 147 -8.00 -9.05 -9.50
C VAL A 147 -7.34 -10.39 -9.19
N ASN A 148 -8.10 -11.49 -9.12
CA ASN A 148 -7.56 -12.82 -8.79
C ASN A 148 -6.44 -13.26 -9.74
N HIS A 149 -6.62 -13.07 -11.05
CA HIS A 149 -5.58 -13.39 -12.04
C HIS A 149 -4.35 -12.50 -11.88
N MET A 150 -4.54 -11.20 -11.65
CA MET A 150 -3.42 -10.28 -11.46
C MET A 150 -2.64 -10.58 -10.18
N LEU A 151 -3.31 -10.97 -9.08
CA LEU A 151 -2.65 -11.42 -7.85
C LEU A 151 -1.84 -12.70 -8.04
N ARG A 152 -2.29 -13.59 -8.93
CA ARG A 152 -1.62 -14.87 -9.22
C ARG A 152 -0.44 -14.71 -10.17
N TYR A 153 -0.62 -13.98 -11.27
CA TYR A 153 0.34 -13.96 -12.38
C TYR A 153 1.23 -12.72 -12.39
N LYS A 154 0.86 -11.64 -11.67
CA LYS A 154 1.55 -10.34 -11.65
C LYS A 154 1.84 -9.74 -13.05
N ASN A 155 1.13 -10.21 -14.08
CA ASN A 155 1.40 -9.86 -15.47
C ASN A 155 0.09 -9.62 -16.22
N ILE A 156 -0.04 -8.42 -16.80
CA ILE A 156 -1.26 -8.02 -17.50
C ILE A 156 -1.51 -8.81 -18.78
N ARG A 157 -0.46 -9.21 -19.52
CA ARG A 157 -0.60 -10.01 -20.75
C ARG A 157 -1.13 -11.41 -20.41
N ILE A 158 -0.51 -12.08 -19.44
CA ILE A 158 -0.95 -13.40 -18.97
C ILE A 158 -2.37 -13.33 -18.41
N THR A 159 -2.67 -12.30 -17.60
CA THR A 159 -4.02 -12.07 -17.07
C THR A 159 -5.05 -11.93 -18.19
N THR A 160 -4.72 -11.18 -19.24
CA THR A 160 -5.61 -10.99 -20.40
C THR A 160 -5.87 -12.32 -21.12
N ILE A 161 -4.81 -13.09 -21.42
CA ILE A 161 -4.93 -14.38 -22.10
C ILE A 161 -5.79 -15.35 -21.28
N LYS A 162 -5.56 -15.44 -19.97
CA LYS A 162 -6.33 -16.34 -19.10
C LYS A 162 -7.79 -15.94 -18.95
N MET A 163 -8.11 -14.65 -19.06
CA MET A 163 -9.50 -14.17 -18.97
C MET A 163 -10.27 -14.26 -20.28
N PHE A 164 -9.61 -13.99 -21.41
CA PHE A 164 -10.30 -13.75 -22.68
C PHE A 164 -9.82 -14.66 -23.82
N GLY A 165 -8.84 -15.54 -23.59
CA GLY A 165 -8.25 -16.40 -24.61
C GLY A 165 -7.38 -15.66 -25.64
N SER A 166 -7.28 -14.33 -25.58
CA SER A 166 -6.57 -13.52 -26.57
C SER A 166 -6.01 -12.24 -25.97
N LEU A 167 -4.87 -11.77 -26.49
CA LEU A 167 -4.27 -10.48 -26.13
C LEU A 167 -5.02 -9.27 -26.72
N ASN A 168 -5.87 -9.46 -27.73
CA ASN A 168 -6.61 -8.38 -28.40
C ASN A 168 -7.59 -7.67 -27.45
N LYS A 169 -7.95 -8.31 -26.33
CA LYS A 169 -8.81 -7.75 -25.28
C LYS A 169 -8.02 -7.10 -24.13
N ARG A 170 -6.71 -6.84 -24.28
CA ARG A 170 -5.88 -6.22 -23.23
C ARG A 170 -6.41 -4.85 -22.78
N TRP A 171 -7.04 -4.10 -23.68
CA TRP A 171 -7.69 -2.84 -23.36
C TRP A 171 -8.80 -3.00 -22.31
N VAL A 172 -9.50 -4.14 -22.30
CA VAL A 172 -10.54 -4.47 -21.31
C VAL A 172 -9.91 -4.63 -19.92
N THR A 173 -8.85 -5.43 -19.80
CA THR A 173 -8.11 -5.58 -18.53
C THR A 173 -7.55 -4.24 -18.06
N ARG A 174 -6.98 -3.43 -18.97
CA ARG A 174 -6.47 -2.09 -18.63
C ARG A 174 -7.59 -1.19 -18.11
N ASN A 175 -8.74 -1.20 -18.77
CA ASN A 175 -9.88 -0.39 -18.37
C ASN A 175 -10.43 -0.80 -16.99
N ILE A 176 -10.51 -2.11 -16.73
CA ILE A 176 -10.90 -2.62 -15.40
C ILE A 176 -9.93 -2.13 -14.32
N LEU A 177 -8.62 -2.27 -14.51
CA LEU A 177 -7.62 -1.80 -13.53
C LEU A 177 -7.72 -0.29 -13.27
N ARG A 178 -7.95 0.54 -14.31
CA ARG A 178 -8.15 1.99 -14.13
C ARG A 178 -9.43 2.31 -13.38
N ARG A 179 -10.52 1.55 -13.62
CA ARG A 179 -11.76 1.68 -12.84
C ARG A 179 -11.56 1.28 -11.38
N LEU A 180 -10.74 0.26 -11.11
CA LEU A 180 -10.38 -0.12 -9.74
C LEU A 180 -9.56 0.97 -9.05
N LEU A 181 -8.60 1.58 -9.77
CA LEU A 181 -7.84 2.72 -9.26
C LEU A 181 -8.77 3.90 -8.90
N ALA A 182 -9.71 4.25 -9.78
CA ALA A 182 -10.71 5.27 -9.49
C ALA A 182 -11.57 4.93 -8.25
N LYS A 183 -12.03 3.68 -8.11
CA LYS A 183 -12.77 3.23 -6.90
C LYS A 183 -11.92 3.32 -5.63
N LEU A 184 -10.60 3.07 -5.71
CA LEU A 184 -9.68 3.24 -4.57
C LEU A 184 -9.53 4.71 -4.17
N MET A 185 -9.51 5.61 -5.17
CA MET A 185 -9.51 7.06 -4.93
C MET A 185 -10.81 7.53 -4.28
N ASP A 186 -11.96 7.04 -4.77
CA ASP A 186 -13.27 7.37 -4.19
C ASP A 186 -13.38 6.93 -2.72
N LYS A 187 -12.72 5.84 -2.33
CA LYS A 187 -12.62 5.36 -0.94
C LYS A 187 -11.55 6.08 -0.09
N GLY A 188 -10.81 7.04 -0.65
CA GLY A 188 -9.71 7.72 0.05
C GLY A 188 -8.50 6.83 0.36
N VAL A 189 -8.42 5.63 -0.25
CA VAL A 189 -7.29 4.71 -0.08
C VAL A 189 -6.05 5.24 -0.79
N ILE A 190 -6.25 5.85 -1.95
CA ILE A 190 -5.23 6.58 -2.71
C ILE A 190 -5.70 8.03 -2.77
N ASN A 191 -4.90 8.93 -2.22
CA ASN A 191 -5.21 10.36 -2.21
C ASN A 191 -4.41 11.04 -3.30
N ILE A 192 -5.10 11.77 -4.16
CA ILE A 192 -4.51 12.51 -5.28
C ILE A 192 -4.95 13.95 -5.11
N ASP A 193 -3.98 14.86 -5.17
CA ASP A 193 -4.23 16.29 -5.13
C ASP A 193 -5.16 16.72 -6.27
N GLN A 194 -6.02 17.70 -5.99
CA GLN A 194 -7.03 18.18 -6.94
C GLN A 194 -6.38 18.72 -8.23
N GLY A 195 -5.27 19.47 -8.12
CA GLY A 195 -4.54 19.99 -9.27
C GLY A 195 -3.91 18.88 -10.11
N VAL A 196 -3.48 17.77 -9.51
CA VAL A 196 -3.03 16.58 -10.24
C VAL A 196 -4.19 15.93 -11.00
N LEU A 197 -5.36 15.82 -10.39
CA LEU A 197 -6.55 15.27 -11.03
C LEU A 197 -7.03 16.11 -12.21
N GLU A 198 -6.97 17.44 -12.09
CA GLU A 198 -7.26 18.38 -13.18
C GLU A 198 -6.27 18.22 -14.35
N LYS A 199 -4.97 18.11 -14.06
CA LYS A 199 -3.96 17.80 -15.08
C LYS A 199 -4.23 16.46 -15.77
N LEU A 200 -4.63 15.42 -15.04
CA LEU A 200 -5.00 14.14 -15.63
C LEU A 200 -6.22 14.25 -16.57
N ALA A 201 -7.18 15.11 -16.22
CA ALA A 201 -8.38 15.34 -17.01
C ALA A 201 -8.11 16.05 -18.35
N THR A 202 -7.01 16.80 -18.47
CA THR A 202 -6.64 17.42 -19.76
C THR A 202 -6.14 16.36 -20.74
N VAL A 203 -5.34 15.39 -20.28
CA VAL A 203 -4.67 14.39 -21.12
C VAL A 203 -5.42 13.06 -21.28
N SER A 204 -6.44 12.78 -20.46
CA SER A 204 -7.18 11.52 -20.50
C SER A 204 -8.69 11.71 -20.45
N ILE A 205 -9.39 11.24 -21.48
CA ILE A 205 -10.86 11.27 -21.56
C ILE A 205 -11.49 10.56 -20.35
N PHE A 206 -10.89 9.47 -19.88
CA PHE A 206 -11.43 8.76 -18.72
C PHE A 206 -11.30 9.60 -17.44
N TRP A 207 -10.13 10.15 -17.16
CA TRP A 207 -9.94 10.98 -15.96
C TRP A 207 -10.76 12.26 -16.03
N ARG A 208 -10.97 12.80 -17.24
CA ARG A 208 -11.92 13.90 -17.50
C ARG A 208 -13.34 13.53 -17.09
N ARG A 209 -13.83 12.35 -17.53
CA ARG A 209 -15.16 11.87 -17.17
C ARG A 209 -15.28 11.59 -15.67
N TYR A 210 -14.24 11.03 -15.06
CA TYR A 210 -14.17 10.79 -13.62
C TYR A 210 -14.24 12.10 -12.83
N LEU A 211 -13.43 13.10 -13.18
CA LEU A 211 -13.43 14.43 -12.53
C LEU A 211 -14.80 15.11 -12.64
N ARG A 212 -15.42 15.14 -13.82
CA ARG A 212 -16.77 15.71 -13.99
C ARG A 212 -17.81 15.03 -13.09
N LYS A 213 -17.77 13.69 -12.99
CA LYS A 213 -18.67 12.95 -12.11
C LYS A 213 -18.45 13.31 -10.64
N LYS A 214 -17.19 13.46 -10.23
CA LYS A 214 -16.82 13.83 -8.84
C LYS A 214 -17.30 15.24 -8.50
N ILE A 215 -17.10 16.21 -9.39
CA ILE A 215 -17.58 17.59 -9.21
C ILE A 215 -19.11 17.64 -9.18
N GLY A 216 -19.79 16.98 -10.13
CA GLY A 216 -21.24 16.92 -10.19
C GLY A 216 -21.88 16.24 -8.98
N ALA A 217 -21.23 15.21 -8.41
CA ALA A 217 -21.65 14.60 -7.16
C ALA A 217 -21.51 15.59 -5.99
N ASN A 218 -20.36 16.26 -5.85
CA ASN A 218 -20.14 17.24 -4.78
C ASN A 218 -21.14 18.41 -4.81
N THR A 219 -21.43 18.96 -6.00
CA THR A 219 -22.46 20.01 -6.15
C THR A 219 -23.83 19.49 -5.72
N SER A 220 -24.20 18.27 -6.11
CA SER A 220 -25.47 17.64 -5.68
C SER A 220 -25.56 17.45 -4.16
N TYR A 221 -24.44 17.11 -3.49
CA TYR A 221 -24.38 16.97 -2.03
C TYR A 221 -24.45 18.33 -1.31
N GLU A 222 -23.79 19.37 -1.81
CA GLU A 222 -23.86 20.74 -1.26
C GLU A 222 -25.27 21.34 -1.40
N TYR A 223 -25.96 21.11 -2.52
CA TYR A 223 -27.37 21.51 -2.69
C TYR A 223 -28.34 20.78 -1.73
N GLN A 224 -28.00 19.56 -1.28
CA GLN A 224 -28.84 18.78 -0.36
C GLN A 224 -28.57 19.10 1.13
N GLN A 225 -27.41 19.66 1.47
CA GLN A 225 -27.07 20.03 2.86
C GLN A 225 -27.29 21.52 3.20
N GLY A 226 -27.75 22.32 2.24
CA GLY A 226 -28.28 23.65 2.52
C GLY A 226 -27.26 24.59 3.17
N THR A 227 -26.35 25.13 2.36
CA THR A 227 -25.81 26.46 2.62
C THR A 227 -25.63 27.18 1.30
N LEU A 228 -26.42 28.24 1.11
CA LEU A 228 -26.06 29.58 0.63
C LEU A 228 -27.33 30.32 0.20
N PRO A 229 -27.40 31.65 0.42
CA PRO A 229 -27.42 32.38 1.68
C PRO A 229 -28.79 32.37 2.39
#